data_AF-A0A9X3ITY3-F1
#
_entry.id   AF-A0A9X3ITY3-F1
#
_cell.length_a   1.000
_cell.length_b   1.000
_cell.length_c   1.000
_cell.angle_alpha   90.00
_cell.angle_beta   90.00
_cell.angle_gamma   90.00
#
_symmetry.space_group_name_H-M   'P 1'
#
loop_
_entity.id
_entity.type
_entity.pdbx_description
1 polymer ?
#
loop_
_entity_poly.entity_id
_entity_poly.type
_entity_poly.pdbx_seq_one_letter_code
_entity_poly.pdbx_strand_id
1 'polypeptide(L)'
;MNIHAEQVTLAERVQQESTRIRRVQDALLDELERFGLQIHGEGIRQPFASVRLQEDPFDHSVALMGQWRNPLGMNQGSIQILENGQVFAEFDVLVVHPQRPAWFIEAVTAWGNDKGIKAELRLIPVPGA
;
A
#
# COMPACT_ATOMS: atom_id res chain seq x y z
N MET A 1 -14.59 -3.10 -38.67
CA MET A 1 -15.30 -3.54 -37.45
C MET A 1 -14.40 -3.13 -36.29
N ASN A 2 -14.54 -1.88 -35.81
CA ASN A 2 -13.69 -1.35 -34.75
C ASN A 2 -14.27 -1.77 -33.42
N ILE A 3 -13.65 -2.78 -32.82
CA ILE A 3 -13.91 -3.18 -31.44
C ILE A 3 -13.13 -2.18 -30.59
N HIS A 4 -13.73 -1.03 -30.27
CA HIS A 4 -13.19 -0.19 -29.21
C HIS A 4 -13.42 -0.94 -27.91
N ALA A 5 -12.37 -1.58 -27.40
CA ALA A 5 -12.34 -2.03 -26.02
C ALA A 5 -12.71 -0.83 -25.14
N GLU A 6 -13.77 -0.96 -24.36
CA GLU A 6 -14.24 0.08 -23.46
C GLU A 6 -13.15 0.30 -22.41
N GLN A 7 -12.51 1.47 -22.42
CA GLN A 7 -11.49 1.81 -21.42
C GLN A 7 -12.20 1.98 -20.08
N VAL A 8 -11.89 1.10 -19.12
CA VAL A 8 -12.39 1.20 -17.74
C VAL A 8 -11.95 2.54 -17.15
N THR A 9 -12.90 3.30 -16.61
CA THR A 9 -12.59 4.58 -15.96
C THR A 9 -11.85 4.36 -14.64
N LEU A 10 -11.10 5.37 -14.19
CA LEU A 10 -10.43 5.34 -12.89
C LEU A 10 -11.40 5.01 -11.73
N ALA A 11 -12.59 5.62 -11.74
CA ALA A 11 -13.59 5.43 -10.69
C ALA A 11 -14.11 3.98 -10.65
N GLU A 12 -14.38 3.39 -11.82
CA GLU A 12 -14.78 1.99 -11.93
C GLU A 12 -13.68 1.05 -11.46
N ARG A 13 -12.42 1.31 -11.83
CA ARG A 13 -11.30 0.48 -11.36
C ARG A 13 -11.13 0.55 -9.85
N VAL A 14 -11.22 1.73 -9.24
CA VAL A 14 -11.19 1.88 -7.78
C VAL A 14 -12.33 1.09 -7.12
N GLN A 15 -13.53 1.15 -7.69
CA GLN A 15 -14.67 0.41 -7.16
C GLN A 15 -14.47 -1.11 -7.25
N GLN A 16 -13.95 -1.60 -8.38
CA GLN A 16 -13.61 -3.02 -8.58
C GLN A 16 -12.57 -3.50 -7.57
N GLU A 17 -11.56 -2.66 -7.27
CA GLU A 17 -10.47 -3.02 -6.35
C GLU A 17 -10.78 -2.72 -4.88
N SER A 18 -11.95 -2.17 -4.55
CA SER A 18 -12.31 -1.72 -3.20
C SER A 18 -12.13 -2.82 -2.13
N THR A 19 -12.48 -4.06 -2.46
CA THR A 19 -12.28 -5.22 -1.57
C THR A 19 -10.80 -5.55 -1.38
N ARG A 20 -10.00 -5.50 -2.45
CA ARG A 20 -8.54 -5.73 -2.38
C ARG A 20 -7.85 -4.65 -1.57
N ILE A 21 -8.21 -3.38 -1.81
CA ILE A 21 -7.73 -2.22 -1.06
C ILE A 21 -8.02 -2.40 0.43
N ARG A 22 -9.25 -2.80 0.80
CA ARG A 22 -9.61 -3.05 2.21
C ARG A 22 -8.72 -4.14 2.83
N ARG A 23 -8.58 -5.29 2.17
CA ARG A 23 -7.76 -6.41 2.64
C ARG A 23 -6.29 -6.03 2.84
N VAL A 24 -5.75 -5.17 1.98
CA VAL A 24 -4.39 -4.64 2.14
C VAL A 24 -4.29 -3.71 3.34
N GLN A 25 -5.23 -2.78 3.49
CA GLN A 25 -5.27 -1.90 4.65
C GLN A 25 -5.41 -2.69 5.97
N ASP A 26 -6.23 -3.75 5.98
CA ASP A 26 -6.39 -4.65 7.12
C ASP A 26 -5.06 -5.35 7.44
N ALA A 27 -4.41 -5.95 6.45
CA ALA A 27 -3.14 -6.65 6.65
C ALA A 27 -2.03 -5.74 7.20
N LEU A 28 -1.93 -4.49 6.72
CA LEU A 28 -0.98 -3.51 7.24
C LEU A 28 -1.27 -3.17 8.71
N LEU A 29 -2.54 -2.94 9.06
CA LEU A 29 -2.93 -2.57 10.42
C LEU A 29 -2.80 -3.74 11.40
N ASP A 30 -3.18 -4.94 11.00
CA ASP A 30 -3.02 -6.16 11.79
C ASP A 30 -1.54 -6.40 12.11
N GLU A 31 -0.65 -6.15 11.15
CA GLU A 31 0.79 -6.27 11.37
C GLU A 31 1.31 -5.20 12.36
N LEU A 32 0.86 -3.94 12.25
CA LEU A 32 1.20 -2.90 13.24
C LEU A 32 0.67 -3.24 14.63
N GLU A 33 -0.53 -3.78 14.73
CA GLU A 33 -1.16 -4.17 16.00
C GLU A 33 -0.35 -5.26 16.73
N ARG A 34 0.21 -6.24 16.01
CA ARG A 34 1.06 -7.29 16.60
C ARG A 34 2.26 -6.74 17.37
N PHE A 35 2.73 -5.55 17.02
CA PHE A 35 3.86 -4.89 17.67
C PHE A 35 3.45 -3.70 18.56
N GLY A 36 2.14 -3.45 18.73
CA GLY A 36 1.64 -2.33 19.54
C GLY A 36 1.84 -0.96 18.90
N LEU A 37 1.80 -0.87 17.57
CA LEU A 37 2.11 0.33 16.77
C LEU A 37 0.86 0.94 16.11
N GLN A 38 -0.34 0.69 16.64
CA GLN A 38 -1.60 1.06 16.01
C GLN A 38 -1.71 2.56 15.70
N ILE A 39 -1.18 3.41 16.59
CA ILE A 39 -1.17 4.86 16.43
C ILE A 39 -0.37 5.33 15.20
N HIS A 40 0.61 4.54 14.75
CA HIS A 40 1.39 4.85 13.56
C HIS A 40 0.69 4.49 12.25
N GLY A 41 -0.47 3.80 12.33
CA GLY A 41 -1.27 3.38 11.17
C GLY A 41 -2.50 4.24 10.90
N GLU A 42 -2.77 5.32 11.64
CA GLU A 42 -4.02 6.10 11.53
C GLU A 42 -4.34 6.61 10.10
N GLY A 43 -3.29 6.88 9.30
CA GLY A 43 -3.45 7.31 7.91
C GLY A 43 -3.85 6.22 6.92
N ILE A 44 -3.69 4.93 7.26
CA ILE A 44 -3.91 3.81 6.33
C ILE A 44 -5.37 3.72 5.88
N ARG A 45 -6.32 4.05 6.77
CA ARG A 45 -7.77 4.03 6.47
C ARG A 45 -8.24 5.25 5.70
N GLN A 46 -7.46 6.32 5.65
CA GLN A 46 -7.84 7.52 4.93
C GLN A 46 -7.93 7.22 3.42
N PRO A 47 -8.82 7.92 2.69
CA PRO A 47 -8.81 7.89 1.25
C PRO A 47 -7.41 8.23 0.71
N PHE A 48 -7.04 7.63 -0.42
CA PHE A 48 -5.82 8.03 -1.10
C PHE A 48 -5.87 9.51 -1.46
N ALA A 49 -4.76 10.22 -1.22
CA ALA A 49 -4.61 11.61 -1.60
C ALA A 49 -4.53 11.77 -3.14
N SER A 50 -4.06 10.73 -3.83
CA SER A 50 -4.08 10.64 -5.29
C SER A 50 -4.28 9.20 -5.73
N VAL A 51 -4.99 9.02 -6.85
CA VAL A 51 -5.16 7.73 -7.51
C VAL A 51 -5.01 7.93 -9.01
N ARG A 52 -4.34 6.99 -9.69
CA ARG A 52 -4.19 7.01 -11.15
C ARG A 52 -4.12 5.60 -11.73
N LEU A 53 -4.47 5.48 -13.00
CA LEU A 53 -4.09 4.33 -13.81
C LEU A 53 -2.69 4.58 -14.40
N GLN A 54 -1.85 3.57 -14.38
CA GLN A 54 -0.53 3.61 -15.00
C GLN A 54 -0.38 2.40 -15.93
N GLU A 55 -0.17 2.68 -17.20
CA GLU A 55 0.11 1.68 -18.23
C GLU A 55 1.61 1.36 -18.24
N ASP A 56 1.96 0.08 -18.30
CA ASP A 56 3.32 -0.38 -18.51
C ASP A 56 3.70 -0.26 -20.00
N PRO A 57 4.83 0.39 -20.35
CA PRO A 57 5.19 0.64 -21.74
C PRO A 57 5.64 -0.61 -22.51
N PHE A 58 5.91 -1.73 -21.84
CA PHE A 58 6.39 -2.96 -22.47
C PHE A 58 5.24 -3.91 -22.84
N ASP A 59 4.30 -4.13 -21.92
CA ASP A 59 3.20 -5.09 -22.11
C ASP A 59 1.80 -4.46 -22.14
N HIS A 60 1.70 -3.13 -21.99
CA HIS A 60 0.45 -2.37 -21.96
C HIS A 60 -0.49 -2.75 -20.80
N SER A 61 -0.02 -3.50 -19.81
CA SER A 61 -0.81 -3.80 -18.62
C SER A 61 -1.09 -2.53 -17.83
N VAL A 62 -2.28 -2.43 -17.24
CA VAL A 62 -2.72 -1.23 -16.52
C VAL A 62 -2.78 -1.50 -15.02
N ALA A 63 -1.95 -0.79 -14.26
CA ALA A 63 -1.95 -0.84 -12.80
C ALA A 63 -2.75 0.32 -12.19
N LEU A 64 -3.46 0.04 -11.09
CA LEU A 64 -4.02 1.07 -10.22
C LEU A 64 -2.96 1.49 -9.21
N MET A 65 -2.63 2.78 -9.20
CA MET A 65 -1.68 3.39 -8.27
C MET A 65 -2.43 4.30 -7.29
N GLY A 66 -2.19 4.14 -5.99
CA GLY A 66 -2.71 5.02 -4.95
C GLY A 66 -1.58 5.56 -4.06
N GLN A 67 -1.73 6.78 -3.54
CA GLN A 67 -0.78 7.37 -2.58
C GLN A 67 -1.50 7.85 -1.33
N TRP A 68 -0.91 7.57 -0.17
CA TRP A 68 -1.27 8.23 1.08
C TRP A 68 -0.37 9.43 1.33
N ARG A 69 -0.93 10.47 1.95
CA ARG A 69 -0.16 11.63 2.41
C ARG A 69 -0.46 11.88 3.87
N ASN A 70 0.54 12.34 4.60
CA ASN A 70 0.36 12.77 5.97
C ASN A 70 -0.38 14.13 6.04
N PRO A 71 -0.77 14.61 7.23
CA PRO A 71 -1.48 15.88 7.37
C PRO A 71 -0.73 17.12 6.85
N LEU A 72 0.60 17.03 6.68
CA LEU A 72 1.44 18.09 6.09
C LEU A 72 1.53 17.97 4.55
N GLY A 73 0.82 17.02 3.95
CA GLY A 73 0.82 16.78 2.51
C GLY A 73 2.06 16.04 1.99
N MET A 74 2.94 15.53 2.86
CA MET A 74 4.09 14.73 2.45
C MET A 74 3.67 13.31 2.14
N ASN A 75 4.37 12.64 1.21
CA ASN A 75 4.12 11.22 0.92
C ASN A 75 4.29 10.38 2.19
N GLN A 76 3.35 9.50 2.47
CA GLN A 76 3.39 8.61 3.64
C GLN A 76 3.26 7.14 3.25
N GLY A 77 2.95 6.84 1.99
CA GLY A 77 2.86 5.46 1.53
C GLY A 77 2.24 5.37 0.14
N SER A 78 2.26 4.15 -0.40
CA SER A 78 1.67 3.87 -1.70
C SER A 78 1.10 2.47 -1.79
N ILE A 79 0.17 2.29 -2.74
CA ILE A 79 -0.34 0.99 -3.16
C ILE A 79 -0.27 0.89 -4.68
N GLN A 80 0.07 -0.30 -5.16
CA GLN A 80 0.05 -0.67 -6.56
C GLN A 80 -0.71 -1.98 -6.71
N ILE A 81 -1.76 -1.98 -7.54
CA ILE A 81 -2.51 -3.17 -7.90
C ILE A 81 -2.33 -3.39 -9.39
N LEU A 82 -1.64 -4.48 -9.74
CA LEU A 82 -1.40 -4.89 -11.12
C LEU A 82 -2.67 -5.50 -11.72
N GLU A 83 -2.74 -5.51 -13.05
CA GLU A 83 -3.89 -6.04 -13.79
C GLU A 83 -4.21 -7.50 -13.45
N ASN A 84 -3.17 -8.30 -13.18
CA ASN A 84 -3.29 -9.71 -12.78
C ASN A 84 -3.74 -9.91 -11.31
N GLY A 85 -4.06 -8.84 -10.58
CA GLY A 85 -4.48 -8.86 -9.19
C GLY A 85 -3.35 -8.98 -8.15
N GLN A 86 -2.09 -8.99 -8.59
CA GLN A 86 -0.97 -8.82 -7.65
C GLN A 86 -0.99 -7.42 -7.06
N VAL A 87 -0.70 -7.33 -5.78
CA VAL A 87 -0.66 -6.06 -5.06
C VAL A 87 0.61 -5.94 -4.23
N PHE A 88 1.11 -4.72 -4.17
CA PHE A 88 2.13 -4.27 -3.24
C PHE A 88 1.68 -2.96 -2.61
N ALA A 89 1.90 -2.80 -1.31
CA ALA A 89 1.71 -1.55 -0.60
C ALA A 89 2.80 -1.35 0.44
N GLU A 90 3.11 -0.10 0.71
CA GLU A 90 3.96 0.30 1.82
C GLU A 90 3.42 1.56 2.47
N PHE A 91 3.63 1.68 3.78
CA PHE A 91 3.23 2.83 4.58
C PHE A 91 4.30 3.13 5.63
N ASP A 92 4.77 4.37 5.64
CA ASP A 92 5.84 4.85 6.50
C ASP A 92 5.37 4.88 7.98
N VAL A 93 6.18 4.27 8.85
CA VAL A 93 5.94 4.19 10.30
C VAL A 93 6.93 5.08 11.04
N LEU A 94 8.21 4.98 10.65
CA LEU A 94 9.32 5.84 11.07
C LEU A 94 9.52 5.94 12.59
N VAL A 95 9.66 4.79 13.26
CA VAL A 95 9.92 4.73 14.72
C VAL A 95 10.98 3.70 15.09
N VAL A 96 11.62 3.89 16.25
CA VAL A 96 12.47 2.86 16.85
C VAL A 96 11.63 1.66 17.26
N HIS A 97 12.11 0.46 16.97
CA HIS A 97 11.40 -0.77 17.30
C HIS A 97 11.22 -0.88 18.83
N PRO A 98 9.98 -1.03 19.34
CA PRO A 98 9.67 -0.89 20.77
C PRO A 98 10.40 -1.89 21.67
N GLN A 99 10.68 -3.09 21.13
CA GLN A 99 11.36 -4.17 21.85
C GLN A 99 12.82 -4.39 21.41
N ARG A 100 13.29 -3.72 20.36
CA ARG A 100 14.60 -3.96 19.75
C ARG A 100 15.24 -2.62 19.38
N PRO A 101 15.72 -1.82 20.35
CA PRO A 101 16.12 -0.42 20.11
C PRO A 101 17.23 -0.21 19.06
N ALA A 102 18.03 -1.24 18.77
CA ALA A 102 19.01 -1.23 17.68
C ALA A 102 18.39 -1.29 16.25
N TRP A 103 17.06 -1.37 16.15
CA TRP A 103 16.32 -1.47 14.91
C TRP A 103 15.32 -0.33 14.79
N PHE A 104 15.23 0.24 13.60
CA PHE A 104 14.26 1.25 13.21
C PHE A 104 13.26 0.62 12.25
N ILE A 105 11.97 0.88 12.49
CA ILE A 105 10.87 0.48 11.63
C ILE A 105 10.69 1.62 10.63
N GLU A 106 11.12 1.39 9.40
CA GLU A 106 10.96 2.35 8.32
C GLU A 106 9.50 2.40 7.88
N ALA A 107 8.95 1.24 7.52
CA ALA A 107 7.62 1.10 6.98
C ALA A 107 6.97 -0.22 7.41
N VAL A 108 5.65 -0.31 7.24
CA VAL A 108 4.94 -1.58 7.13
C VAL A 108 4.62 -1.81 5.66
N THR A 109 4.84 -3.04 5.19
CA THR A 109 4.62 -3.41 3.79
C THR A 109 3.61 -4.53 3.70
N ALA A 110 2.85 -4.60 2.61
CA ALA A 110 1.93 -5.69 2.33
C ALA A 110 2.02 -6.10 0.85
N TRP A 111 1.93 -7.40 0.59
CA TRP A 111 1.96 -7.93 -0.76
C TRP A 111 1.14 -9.22 -0.88
N GLY A 112 0.69 -9.52 -2.10
CA GLY A 112 -0.03 -10.75 -2.39
C GLY A 112 -1.01 -10.62 -3.54
N ASN A 113 -2.13 -11.34 -3.46
CA ASN A 113 -3.21 -11.33 -4.43
C ASN A 113 -4.51 -11.85 -3.79
N ASP A 114 -5.49 -12.26 -4.60
CA ASP A 114 -6.78 -12.76 -4.10
C ASP A 114 -6.68 -13.97 -3.17
N LYS A 115 -5.66 -14.81 -3.38
CA LYS A 115 -5.43 -16.01 -2.56
C LYS A 115 -4.92 -15.68 -1.16
N GLY A 116 -4.38 -14.48 -0.94
CA GLY A 116 -3.87 -14.06 0.36
C GLY A 116 -3.00 -12.81 0.27
N ILE A 117 -3.07 -11.98 1.31
CA ILE A 117 -2.20 -10.82 1.53
C ILE A 117 -1.34 -11.11 2.75
N LYS A 118 -0.04 -10.88 2.62
CA LYS A 118 0.93 -10.90 3.72
C LYS A 118 1.33 -9.47 4.03
N ALA A 119 1.76 -9.24 5.27
CA ALA A 119 2.35 -7.97 5.68
C ALA A 119 3.54 -8.22 6.60
N GLU A 120 4.52 -7.31 6.56
CA GLU A 120 5.69 -7.33 7.45
C GLU A 120 6.21 -5.92 7.71
N LEU A 121 6.83 -5.73 8.87
CA LEU A 121 7.62 -4.53 9.17
C LEU A 121 8.94 -4.55 8.41
N ARG A 122 9.25 -3.45 7.71
CA ARG A 122 10.56 -3.21 7.12
C ARG A 122 11.48 -2.58 8.17
N LEU A 123 12.52 -3.31 8.54
CA LEU A 123 13.47 -2.89 9.57
C LEU A 123 14.81 -2.52 8.97
N ILE A 124 15.41 -1.44 9.49
CA ILE A 124 16.80 -1.07 9.24
C ILE A 124 17.56 -0.98 10.56
N PRO A 125 18.86 -1.32 10.61
CA PRO A 125 19.67 -1.07 11.80
C PRO A 125 19.77 0.42 12.10
N VAL A 126 19.67 0.79 13.37
CA VAL A 126 19.99 2.16 13.81
C VAL A 126 21.52 2.34 13.76
N PRO A 127 22.04 3.33 13.03
CA PRO A 127 23.49 3.57 12.99
C PRO A 127 24.05 3.84 14.39
N GLY A 128 25.11 3.12 14.76
CA GLY A 128 25.82 3.33 16.04
C GLY A 128 25.18 2.67 17.28
N ALA A 129 24.17 1.81 17.09
CA ALA A 129 23.63 0.94 18.13
C ALA A 129 24.45 -0.35 18.32
#